data_AF-A0A0F9FJS6-F1
#
_entry.id   AF-A0A0F9FJS6-F1
#
_cell.length_a   1.000
_cell.length_b   1.000
_cell.length_c   1.000
_cell.angle_alpha   90.00
_cell.angle_beta   90.00
_cell.angle_gamma   90.00
#
_symmetry.space_group_name_H-M   'P 1'
#
loop_
_entity.id
_entity.type
_entity.pdbx_description
1 polymer ?
#
loop_
_entity_poly.entity_id
_entity_poly.type
_entity_poly.pdbx_seq_one_letter_code
_entity_poly.pdbx_strand_id
1 'polypeptide(L)'
;MEILNKQIETSEGPAEITPENVQYWSHHSQEFAQTQIHKAKKFVEHQCYEYVGENLFRCANIPGYNTRVYTIKKNNAGEFDCNCQKGKDGDGKCSHILGLYYAFRLKYFQK
;
A
#
# COMPACT_ATOMS: atom_id res chain seq x y z
N MET A 1 17.52 6.32 34.10
CA MET A 1 17.46 5.28 33.07
C MET A 1 17.02 5.95 31.78
N GLU A 2 17.98 6.37 30.96
CA GLU A 2 17.72 6.97 29.66
C GLU A 2 17.35 5.85 28.69
N ILE A 3 16.10 5.84 28.24
CA ILE A 3 15.65 4.92 27.20
C ILE A 3 16.18 5.48 25.88
N LEU A 4 17.21 4.82 25.36
CA LEU A 4 17.76 5.05 24.03
C LEU A 4 16.64 4.93 22.98
N ASN A 5 16.24 6.09 22.44
CA ASN A 5 15.56 6.21 21.16
C ASN A 5 16.52 5.67 20.08
N LYS A 6 16.47 4.36 19.83
CA LYS A 6 17.07 3.77 18.64
C LYS A 6 16.17 4.11 17.46
N GLN A 7 16.41 5.28 16.86
CA GLN A 7 16.03 5.50 15.47
C GLN A 7 16.83 4.48 14.65
N ILE A 8 16.18 3.40 14.25
CA ILE A 8 16.74 2.48 13.27
C ILE A 8 16.64 3.22 11.94
N GLU A 9 17.68 3.97 11.59
CA GLU A 9 17.91 4.41 10.23
C GLU A 9 18.18 3.16 9.38
N THR A 10 17.12 2.54 8.88
CA THR A 10 17.26 1.65 7.72
C THR A 10 17.58 2.55 6.53
N SER A 11 18.83 2.51 6.06
CA SER A 11 19.32 3.18 4.85
C SER A 11 18.70 2.64 3.55
N GLU A 12 17.72 1.76 3.66
CA GLU A 12 17.02 1.15 2.54
C GLU A 12 15.63 1.76 2.48
N GLY A 13 15.30 2.37 1.34
CA GLY A 13 13.96 2.86 1.04
C GLY A 13 12.91 1.75 1.15
N PRO A 14 11.62 2.08 0.96
CA PRO A 14 10.56 1.09 1.05
C PRO A 14 10.82 -0.10 0.12
N ALA A 15 10.58 -1.33 0.60
CA ALA A 15 10.67 -2.51 -0.24
C ALA A 15 9.76 -2.37 -1.47
N GLU A 16 10.29 -2.69 -2.64
CA GLU A 16 9.55 -2.59 -3.89
C GLU A 16 8.31 -3.48 -3.85
N ILE A 17 7.21 -2.93 -4.36
CA ILE A 17 5.96 -3.65 -4.61
C ILE A 17 5.90 -4.02 -6.09
N THR A 18 5.84 -5.32 -6.36
CA THR A 18 5.81 -5.87 -7.73
C THR A 18 4.43 -6.45 -8.04
N PRO A 19 4.09 -6.72 -9.31
CA PRO A 19 2.82 -7.36 -9.66
C PRO A 19 2.60 -8.69 -8.92
N GLU A 20 3.64 -9.47 -8.68
CA GLU A 20 3.58 -10.74 -7.95
C GLU A 20 3.21 -10.56 -6.47
N ASN A 21 3.56 -9.40 -5.91
CA ASN A 21 3.34 -9.05 -4.50
C ASN A 21 2.06 -8.23 -4.32
N VAL A 22 1.35 -7.95 -5.42
CA VAL A 22 0.07 -7.25 -5.49
C VAL A 22 -0.99 -8.25 -5.89
N GLN A 23 -1.86 -8.62 -4.94
CA GLN A 23 -2.94 -9.63 -5.05
C GLN A 23 -3.96 -9.41 -6.20
N TYR A 24 -3.78 -8.40 -7.06
CA TYR A 24 -4.63 -8.11 -8.20
C TYR A 24 -4.11 -8.64 -9.54
N TRP A 25 -2.90 -9.17 -9.61
CA TRP A 25 -2.36 -9.67 -10.87
C TRP A 25 -3.06 -10.98 -11.26
N SER A 26 -3.97 -10.91 -12.23
CA SER A 26 -4.47 -12.11 -12.88
C SER A 26 -3.37 -12.69 -13.74
N HIS A 27 -2.75 -13.81 -13.32
CA HIS A 27 -1.75 -14.49 -14.14
C HIS A 27 -2.30 -14.92 -15.50
N HIS A 28 -3.61 -15.21 -15.58
CA HIS A 28 -4.27 -15.59 -16.82
C HIS A 28 -4.53 -14.40 -17.76
N SER A 29 -5.01 -13.27 -17.25
CA SER A 29 -5.38 -12.12 -18.09
C SER A 29 -4.33 -11.02 -18.11
N GLN A 30 -3.25 -11.14 -17.33
CA GLN A 30 -2.22 -10.11 -17.12
C GLN A 30 -2.79 -8.71 -16.81
N GLU A 31 -3.96 -8.68 -16.15
CA GLU A 31 -4.72 -7.46 -15.88
C GLU A 31 -5.16 -7.38 -14.41
N PHE A 32 -5.28 -6.15 -13.93
CA PHE A 32 -5.86 -5.84 -12.63
C PHE A 32 -7.39 -5.71 -12.73
N ALA A 33 -8.12 -6.14 -11.69
CA ALA A 33 -9.58 -6.04 -11.68
C ALA A 33 -10.08 -4.58 -11.84
N GLN A 34 -10.78 -4.30 -12.93
CA GLN A 34 -11.22 -2.94 -13.32
C GLN A 34 -11.98 -2.18 -12.21
N THR A 35 -12.76 -2.88 -11.39
CA THR A 35 -13.56 -2.28 -10.30
C THR A 35 -12.73 -1.64 -9.19
N GLN A 36 -11.43 -1.95 -9.10
CA GLN A 36 -10.52 -1.43 -8.07
C GLN A 36 -9.49 -0.45 -8.64
N ILE A 37 -9.24 -0.47 -9.96
CA ILE A 37 -8.34 0.46 -10.65
C ILE A 37 -8.82 1.91 -10.45
N HIS A 38 -10.10 2.19 -10.65
CA HIS A 38 -10.63 3.55 -10.52
C HIS A 38 -10.41 4.11 -9.11
N LYS A 39 -10.62 3.29 -8.07
CA LYS A 39 -10.40 3.67 -6.67
C LYS A 39 -8.92 3.87 -6.37
N ALA A 40 -8.07 2.96 -6.84
CA ALA A 40 -6.62 3.04 -6.70
C ALA A 40 -6.07 4.34 -7.31
N LYS A 41 -6.51 4.70 -8.52
CA LYS A 41 -6.12 5.96 -9.19
C LYS A 41 -6.46 7.19 -8.37
N LYS A 42 -7.66 7.27 -7.77
CA LYS A 42 -8.03 8.39 -6.90
C LYS A 42 -7.05 8.59 -5.73
N PHE A 43 -6.65 7.51 -5.04
CA PHE A 43 -5.69 7.64 -3.94
C PHE A 43 -4.32 8.14 -4.40
N VAL A 44 -3.90 7.77 -5.61
CA VAL A 44 -2.65 8.25 -6.20
C VAL A 44 -2.75 9.71 -6.63
N GLU A 45 -3.83 10.08 -7.33
CA GLU A 45 -4.10 11.46 -7.76
C GLU A 45 -4.12 12.44 -6.59
N HIS A 46 -4.65 12.01 -5.45
CA HIS A 46 -4.67 12.77 -4.20
C HIS A 46 -3.41 12.59 -3.34
N GLN A 47 -2.36 11.95 -3.85
CA GLN A 47 -1.09 11.71 -3.15
C GLN A 47 -1.27 11.15 -1.72
N CYS A 48 -2.21 10.22 -1.55
CA CYS A 48 -2.60 9.74 -0.23
C CYS A 48 -1.57 8.82 0.43
N TYR A 49 -0.49 8.45 -0.25
CA TYR A 49 0.45 7.44 0.25
C TYR A 49 1.67 8.07 0.89
N GLU A 50 1.98 7.59 2.10
CA GLU A 50 3.11 8.03 2.91
C GLU A 50 3.87 6.79 3.41
N TYR A 51 5.19 6.76 3.24
CA TYR A 51 6.04 5.73 3.82
C TYR A 51 6.38 6.10 5.27
N VAL A 52 6.08 5.20 6.20
CA VAL A 52 6.19 5.44 7.65
C VAL A 52 7.42 4.73 8.26
N GLY A 53 8.08 3.84 7.50
CA GLY A 53 9.21 3.02 7.97
C GLY A 53 8.85 1.53 8.08
N GLU A 54 9.84 0.65 8.17
CA GLU A 54 9.64 -0.80 8.36
C GLU A 54 8.66 -1.46 7.37
N ASN A 55 8.67 -1.03 6.10
CA ASN A 55 7.70 -1.48 5.08
C ASN A 55 6.21 -1.25 5.47
N LEU A 56 5.96 -0.25 6.30
CA LEU A 56 4.64 0.26 6.65
C LEU A 56 4.33 1.54 5.86
N PHE A 57 3.14 1.56 5.28
CA PHE A 57 2.62 2.68 4.52
C PHE A 57 1.29 3.11 5.10
N ARG A 58 1.08 4.42 5.08
CA ARG A 58 -0.20 5.03 5.41
C ARG A 58 -0.86 5.50 4.11
N CYS A 59 -2.15 5.19 3.99
CA CYS A 59 -3.02 5.75 2.96
C CYS A 59 -4.01 6.70 3.64
N ALA A 60 -3.77 8.00 3.48
CA ALA A 60 -4.63 9.06 3.99
C ALA A 60 -6.03 8.98 3.36
N ASN A 61 -7.00 9.56 4.05
CA ASN A 61 -8.34 9.67 3.52
C ASN A 61 -8.46 10.85 2.55
N ILE A 62 -9.35 10.73 1.57
CA ILE A 62 -9.72 11.81 0.65
C ILE A 62 -10.97 12.50 1.24
N PRO A 63 -10.89 13.79 1.63
CA PRO A 63 -12.04 14.51 2.18
C PRO A 63 -13.27 14.43 1.26
N GLY A 64 -14.42 14.09 1.81
CA GLY A 64 -15.67 13.94 1.05
C GLY A 64 -15.82 12.63 0.26
N TYR A 65 -14.79 11.77 0.23
CA TYR A 65 -14.84 10.47 -0.45
C TYR A 65 -14.75 9.30 0.55
N ASN A 66 -13.81 9.37 1.51
CA ASN A 66 -13.70 8.42 2.61
C ASN A 66 -13.26 9.10 3.90
N THR A 67 -13.59 8.48 5.03
CA THR A 67 -13.27 9.00 6.38
C THR A 67 -12.11 8.24 7.04
N ARG A 68 -11.86 7.01 6.62
CA ARG A 68 -10.88 6.12 7.24
C ARG A 68 -9.50 6.28 6.62
N VAL A 69 -8.48 6.33 7.48
CA VAL A 69 -7.07 6.13 7.12
C VAL A 69 -6.78 4.63 7.10
N TYR A 70 -6.04 4.18 6.08
CA TYR A 70 -5.66 2.79 5.94
C TYR A 70 -4.16 2.61 6.14
N THR A 71 -3.78 1.43 6.63
CA THR A 71 -2.39 1.05 6.84
C THR A 71 -2.09 -0.19 6.02
N ILE A 72 -0.99 -0.16 5.27
CA ILE A 72 -0.52 -1.25 4.42
C ILE A 72 0.85 -1.67 4.95
N LYS A 73 1.05 -2.96 5.25
CA LYS A 73 2.32 -3.48 5.80
C LYS A 73 2.75 -4.72 5.04
N LYS A 74 4.04 -4.85 4.78
CA LYS A 74 4.61 -6.12 4.30
C LYS A 74 4.63 -7.15 5.43
N ASN A 75 4.04 -8.32 5.20
CA ASN A 75 4.00 -9.42 6.16
C ASN A 75 5.25 -10.31 6.06
N ASN A 76 5.35 -11.30 6.95
CA ASN A 76 6.51 -12.21 7.00
C ASN A 76 6.60 -13.14 5.78
N ALA A 77 5.51 -13.32 5.03
CA ALA A 77 5.51 -14.05 3.76
C ALA A 77 5.97 -13.19 2.57
N GLY A 78 6.24 -11.90 2.79
CA GLY A 78 6.66 -10.96 1.76
C GLY A 78 5.52 -10.31 0.99
N GLU A 79 4.26 -10.56 1.37
CA GLU A 79 3.07 -9.98 0.76
C GLU A 79 2.67 -8.68 1.47
N PHE A 80 1.93 -7.81 0.78
CA PHE A 80 1.40 -6.58 1.39
C PHE A 80 -0.03 -6.80 1.88
N ASP A 81 -0.25 -6.53 3.18
CA ASP A 81 -1.56 -6.61 3.82
C ASP A 81 -2.06 -5.21 4.18
N CYS A 82 -3.35 -4.97 3.96
CA CYS A 82 -4.03 -3.74 4.31
C CYS A 82 -5.06 -3.97 5.43
N ASN A 83 -5.12 -3.05 6.40
CA ASN A 83 -6.14 -3.10 7.46
C ASN A 83 -7.59 -2.97 6.96
N CYS A 84 -7.79 -2.68 5.66
CA CYS A 84 -9.06 -2.70 4.95
C CYS A 84 -9.63 -4.12 4.81
N GLN A 85 -8.75 -5.14 4.79
CA GLN A 85 -9.10 -6.56 4.58
C GLN A 85 -9.52 -7.27 5.87
N LYS A 86 -9.17 -6.74 7.05
CA LYS A 86 -9.52 -7.35 8.34
C LYS A 86 -11.04 -7.45 8.50
N GLY A 87 -11.55 -8.68 8.65
CA GLY A 87 -12.97 -8.96 8.90
C GLY A 87 -13.87 -8.99 7.66
N LYS A 88 -13.30 -9.07 6.45
CA LYS A 88 -14.06 -9.29 5.22
C LYS A 88 -13.68 -10.62 4.58
N ASP A 89 -14.66 -11.49 4.36
CA ASP A 89 -14.54 -12.74 3.57
C ASP A 89 -14.43 -12.47 2.05
N GLY A 90 -13.89 -11.32 1.67
CA GLY A 90 -13.70 -10.96 0.26
C GLY A 90 -12.31 -11.39 -0.20
N ASP A 91 -12.21 -11.84 -1.46
CA ASP A 91 -11.06 -12.37 -2.22
C ASP A 91 -9.67 -11.67 -2.10
N GLY A 92 -9.29 -11.07 -0.99
CA GLY A 92 -8.02 -10.34 -0.81
C GLY A 92 -7.93 -9.01 -1.57
N LYS A 93 -8.88 -8.67 -2.44
CA LYS A 93 -8.80 -7.48 -3.31
C LYS A 93 -8.97 -6.16 -2.53
N CYS A 94 -7.87 -5.45 -2.21
CA CYS A 94 -7.88 -4.09 -1.61
C CYS A 94 -7.29 -2.96 -2.50
N SER A 95 -8.12 -1.99 -2.95
CA SER A 95 -7.67 -0.89 -3.84
C SER A 95 -6.53 -0.04 -3.28
N HIS A 96 -6.36 -0.02 -1.96
CA HIS A 96 -5.23 0.66 -1.32
C HIS A 96 -3.87 0.03 -1.69
N ILE A 97 -3.78 -1.31 -1.79
CA ILE A 97 -2.55 -2.02 -2.19
C ILE A 97 -2.26 -1.77 -3.67
N LEU A 98 -3.30 -1.81 -4.52
CA LEU A 98 -3.15 -1.51 -5.94
C LEU A 98 -2.70 -0.06 -6.19
N GLY A 99 -3.24 0.90 -5.45
CA GLY A 99 -2.80 2.29 -5.57
C GLY A 99 -1.39 2.50 -5.00
N LEU A 100 -0.99 1.74 -3.98
CA LEU A 100 0.40 1.75 -3.50
C LEU A 100 1.34 1.27 -4.62
N TYR A 101 0.98 0.21 -5.34
CA TYR A 101 1.72 -0.23 -6.51
C TYR A 101 1.88 0.85 -7.57
N TYR A 102 0.79 1.56 -7.91
CA TYR A 102 0.88 2.69 -8.83
C TYR A 102 1.76 3.83 -8.30
N ALA A 103 1.74 4.13 -7.01
CA ALA A 103 2.60 5.15 -6.41
C ALA A 103 4.11 4.80 -6.57
N PHE A 104 4.48 3.53 -6.40
CA PHE A 104 5.85 3.07 -6.70
C PHE A 104 6.19 3.20 -8.18
N ARG A 105 5.29 2.81 -9.08
CA ARG A 105 5.49 2.94 -10.54
C ARG A 105 5.65 4.40 -10.99
N LEU A 106 5.01 5.32 -10.28
CA LEU A 106 5.15 6.77 -10.49
C LEU A 106 6.31 7.39 -9.70
N LYS A 107 7.15 6.57 -9.06
CA LYS A 107 8.35 6.98 -8.31
C LYS A 107 8.08 7.93 -7.13
N TYR A 108 6.91 7.85 -6.50
CA TYR A 108 6.53 8.73 -5.37
C TYR A 108 7.46 8.63 -4.14
N PHE A 109 8.19 7.53 -4.02
CA PHE A 109 9.07 7.26 -2.87
C PHE A 109 10.56 7.29 -3.21
N GLN A 110 10.94 7.63 -4.45
CA GLN A 110 12.34 7.80 -4.82
C GLN A 110 12.77 9.22 -4.38
N LYS A 111 13.61 9.30 -3.35
CA LYS A 111 14.36 10.52 -3.00
C LYS A 111 15.63 10.62 -3.82
#